data_AF-A0A9E3F2I9-F1
#
_entry.id   AF-A0A9E3F2I9-F1
#
_cell.length_a   1.000
_cell.length_b   1.000
_cell.length_c   1.000
_cell.angle_alpha   90.00
_cell.angle_beta   90.00
_cell.angle_gamma   90.00
#
_symmetry.space_group_name_H-M   'P 1'
#
loop_
_entity.id
_entity.type
_entity.pdbx_description
1 polymer ?
#
loop_
_entity_poly.entity_id
_entity_poly.type
_entity_poly.pdbx_seq_one_letter_code
_entity_poly.pdbx_strand_id
1 'polypeptide(L)'
;MPQYTAPGVYVEEVASSVQPITGVGTSTAGFIGVVAGDVTMPARPGQFTMSGSTQVPVLYTVAPLGQPQLVTSWEEFKNLFG
;
A
#
# COMPACT_ATOMS: atom_id res chain seq x y z
N MET A 1 10.36 -3.41 -23.59
CA MET A 1 10.38 -4.80 -23.06
C MET A 1 11.49 -5.56 -23.76
N PRO A 2 12.48 -6.09 -23.02
CA PRO A 2 13.55 -6.89 -23.60
C PRO A 2 13.05 -8.27 -24.03
N GLN A 3 13.61 -8.81 -25.11
CA GLN A 3 13.32 -10.18 -25.56
C GLN A 3 14.50 -11.07 -25.20
N TYR A 4 14.27 -12.04 -24.31
CA TYR A 4 15.29 -12.95 -23.81
C TYR A 4 15.25 -14.26 -24.62
N THR A 5 16.07 -14.35 -25.66
CA THR A 5 16.08 -15.46 -26.64
C THR A 5 17.15 -16.52 -26.38
N ALA A 6 17.94 -16.40 -25.30
CA ALA A 6 18.95 -17.38 -24.93
C ALA A 6 18.82 -17.77 -23.44
N PRO A 7 19.18 -19.00 -23.05
CA PRO A 7 19.25 -19.38 -21.65
C PRO A 7 20.42 -18.64 -20.95
N GLY A 8 20.12 -17.85 -19.92
CA GLY A 8 21.10 -17.07 -19.17
C GLY A 8 20.47 -16.30 -18.00
N VAL A 9 21.30 -15.70 -17.15
CA VAL A 9 20.85 -14.77 -16.11
C VAL A 9 20.84 -13.36 -16.70
N TYR A 10 19.67 -12.72 -16.68
CA TYR A 10 19.48 -11.36 -17.17
C TYR A 10 19.27 -10.44 -15.97
N VAL A 11 19.99 -9.32 -15.96
CA VAL A 11 19.87 -8.29 -14.93
C VAL A 11 19.24 -7.07 -15.59
N GLU A 12 18.13 -6.62 -15.02
CA GLU A 12 17.47 -5.37 -15.41
C GLU A 12 17.46 -4.44 -14.21
N GLU A 13 18.01 -3.24 -14.38
CA GLU A 13 17.89 -2.18 -13.39
C GLU A 13 16.53 -1.49 -13.58
N VAL A 14 15.56 -1.92 -12.77
CA VAL A 14 14.31 -1.18 -12.61
C VAL A 14 14.47 -0.19 -11.47
N ALA A 15 13.93 1.02 -11.65
CA ALA A 15 13.84 1.96 -10.56
C ALA A 15 13.07 1.33 -9.38
N SER A 16 13.56 1.54 -8.16
CA SER A 16 12.90 1.03 -6.96
C SER A 16 11.47 1.54 -6.90
N SER A 17 10.49 0.64 -6.90
CA SER A 17 9.08 0.95 -6.63
C SER A 17 8.84 1.24 -5.14
N VAL A 18 9.80 0.90 -4.29
CA VAL A 18 9.76 1.17 -2.85
C VAL A 18 10.12 2.63 -2.64
N GLN A 19 9.18 3.39 -2.07
CA GLN A 19 9.40 4.74 -1.57
C GLN A 19 9.73 4.65 -0.08
N PRO A 20 11.02 4.67 0.31
CA PRO A 20 11.40 4.58 1.72
C PRO A 20 11.03 5.88 2.44
N ILE A 21 10.34 5.75 3.57
CA ILE A 21 10.16 6.85 4.52
C ILE A 21 11.26 6.72 5.57
N THR A 22 12.17 7.68 5.64
CA THR A 22 13.23 7.71 6.66
C THR A 22 12.72 8.44 7.90
N GLY A 23 12.74 7.77 9.05
CA GLY A 23 12.44 8.42 10.33
C GLY A 23 13.56 9.38 10.73
N VAL A 24 13.29 10.68 10.72
CA VAL A 24 14.21 11.71 11.23
C VAL A 24 13.52 12.46 12.36
N GLY A 25 14.02 12.34 13.58
CA GLY A 25 13.33 12.80 14.81
C GLY A 25 13.12 14.32 14.93
N THR A 26 13.68 15.12 14.04
CA THR A 26 13.60 16.59 14.07
C THR A 26 12.65 17.18 13.03
N SER A 27 11.96 16.36 12.22
CA SER A 27 11.07 16.84 11.15
C SER A 27 9.91 15.88 10.91
N THR A 28 8.94 15.88 11.84
CA THR A 28 7.65 15.20 11.65
C THR A 28 6.68 16.14 10.94
N ALA A 29 6.40 15.89 9.66
CA ALA A 29 5.43 16.65 8.89
C ALA A 29 4.00 16.15 9.14
N GLY A 30 3.03 17.06 9.14
CA GLY A 30 1.60 16.76 9.12
C GLY A 30 1.00 17.14 7.77
N PHE A 31 0.40 16.18 7.08
CA PHE A 31 -0.30 16.42 5.82
C PHE A 31 -1.81 16.55 6.06
N ILE A 32 -2.42 17.59 5.49
CA ILE A 32 -3.88 17.80 5.52
C ILE A 32 -4.39 17.70 4.09
N GLY A 33 -5.34 16.80 3.86
CA GLY A 33 -5.93 16.55 2.55
C GLY A 33 -7.35 16.00 2.67
N VAL A 34 -8.03 15.90 1.53
CA VAL A 34 -9.36 15.31 1.44
C VAL A 34 -9.20 13.85 1.03
N VAL A 35 -9.82 12.95 1.79
CA VAL A 35 -9.91 11.52 1.47
C VAL A 35 -11.38 11.14 1.44
N ALA A 36 -11.78 10.40 0.41
CA ALA A 36 -13.16 9.92 0.31
C ALA A 36 -13.42 8.84 1.38
N GLY A 37 -14.63 8.83 1.96
CA GLY A 37 -14.98 7.83 2.97
C GLY A 37 -15.23 6.42 2.42
N ASP A 38 -15.40 6.32 1.10
CA ASP A 38 -15.78 5.12 0.34
C ASP A 38 -14.67 4.65 -0.61
N VAL A 39 -13.41 4.87 -0.26
CA VAL A 39 -12.26 4.39 -1.04
C VAL A 39 -12.23 2.86 -1.06
N THR A 40 -12.00 2.28 -2.25
CA THR A 40 -11.75 0.84 -2.41
C THR A 40 -10.37 0.50 -1.84
N MET A 41 -10.37 -0.03 -0.61
CA MET A 41 -9.15 -0.36 0.12
C MET A 41 -8.43 -1.60 -0.43
N PRO A 42 -7.10 -1.71 -0.24
CA PRO A 42 -6.37 -2.91 -0.62
C PRO A 42 -6.82 -4.13 0.19
N ALA A 43 -6.61 -5.32 -0.39
CA ALA A 43 -6.88 -6.59 0.28
C ALA A 43 -5.85 -6.84 1.39
N ARG A 44 -6.32 -7.29 2.54
CA ARG A 44 -5.46 -7.75 3.64
C ARG A 44 -4.79 -9.06 3.23
N PRO A 45 -3.45 -9.13 3.23
CA PRO A 45 -2.74 -10.35 2.87
C PRO A 45 -3.19 -11.53 3.73
N GLY A 46 -3.60 -12.62 3.08
CA GLY A 46 -3.96 -13.87 3.76
C GLY A 46 -5.33 -13.89 4.45
N GLN A 47 -6.12 -12.80 4.38
CA GLN A 47 -7.43 -12.75 5.02
C GLN A 47 -8.56 -12.73 4.00
N PHE A 48 -9.38 -13.76 4.01
CA PHE A 48 -10.52 -13.91 3.11
C PHE A 48 -11.76 -14.33 3.88
N THR A 49 -12.91 -13.86 3.43
CA THR A 49 -14.22 -14.25 3.96
C THR A 49 -14.99 -14.99 2.88
N MET A 50 -15.74 -16.02 3.28
CA MET A 50 -16.60 -16.76 2.36
C MET A 50 -17.90 -15.98 2.14
N SER A 51 -18.15 -15.57 0.90
CA SER A 51 -19.47 -15.10 0.46
C SER A 51 -20.08 -16.19 -0.40
N GLY A 52 -20.95 -17.02 0.20
CA GLY A 52 -21.48 -18.22 -0.44
C GLY A 52 -20.38 -19.25 -0.76
N SER A 53 -20.17 -19.53 -2.06
CA SER A 53 -19.13 -20.45 -2.56
C SER A 53 -17.85 -19.76 -3.04
N THR A 54 -17.75 -18.44 -2.91
CA THR A 54 -16.61 -17.66 -3.43
C THR A 54 -15.83 -17.02 -2.29
N GLN A 55 -14.51 -17.16 -2.36
CA GLN A 55 -13.55 -16.54 -1.45
C GLN A 55 -13.38 -15.07 -1.82
N VAL A 56 -13.84 -14.16 -0.96
CA VAL A 56 -13.72 -12.70 -1.16
C VAL A 56 -12.63 -12.16 -0.22
N PRO A 57 -11.67 -11.37 -0.73
CA PRO A 57 -10.63 -10.77 0.12
C PRO A 57 -11.23 -9.79 1.12
N VAL A 58 -10.77 -9.85 2.37
CA VAL A 58 -11.10 -8.83 3.38
C VAL A 58 -10.28 -7.60 3.09
N LEU A 59 -10.93 -6.45 2.94
CA LEU A 59 -10.24 -5.19 2.66
C LEU A 59 -9.76 -4.51 3.95
N TYR A 60 -8.75 -3.65 3.84
CA TYR A 60 -8.44 -2.71 4.91
C TYR A 60 -9.61 -1.73 5.14
N THR A 61 -9.63 -1.13 6.33
CA THR A 61 -10.64 -0.13 6.69
C THR A 61 -10.01 1.25 6.56
N VAL A 62 -10.72 2.18 5.93
CA VAL A 62 -10.29 3.58 5.84
C VAL A 62 -10.06 4.15 7.24
N ALA A 63 -9.02 4.98 7.37
CA ALA A 63 -8.77 5.73 8.59
C ALA A 63 -10.02 6.50 9.08
N PRO A 64 -10.25 6.59 10.40
CA PRO A 64 -11.41 7.31 10.94
C PRO A 64 -11.45 8.78 10.52
N LEU A 65 -12.65 9.26 10.18
CA LEU A 65 -12.87 10.65 9.77
C LEU A 65 -12.52 11.62 10.90
N GLY A 66 -11.79 12.69 10.55
CA GLY A 66 -11.43 13.76 11.48
C GLY A 66 -10.39 13.39 12.54
N GLN A 67 -9.80 12.18 12.46
CA GLN A 67 -8.75 11.73 13.39
C GLN A 67 -7.40 11.66 12.68
N PRO A 68 -6.36 12.37 13.17
CA PRO A 68 -5.02 12.27 12.60
C PRO A 68 -4.45 10.86 12.78
N GLN A 69 -3.86 10.31 11.72
CA GLN A 69 -3.16 9.04 11.75
C GLN A 69 -1.65 9.26 11.71
N LEU A 70 -0.92 8.55 12.57
CA LEU A 70 0.53 8.47 12.46
C LEU A 70 0.88 7.50 11.32
N VAL A 71 1.70 7.94 10.38
CA VAL A 71 2.16 7.13 9.25
C VAL A 71 3.68 7.08 9.27
N THR A 72 4.22 5.87 9.36
CA THR A 72 5.67 5.62 9.49
C THR A 72 6.26 4.88 8.30
N SER A 73 5.41 4.33 7.42
CA SER A 73 5.83 3.67 6.19
C SER A 73 4.85 3.90 5.04
N TRP A 74 5.33 3.75 3.80
CA TRP A 74 4.46 3.85 2.63
C TRP A 74 3.40 2.75 2.58
N GLU A 75 3.72 1.56 3.09
CA GLU A 75 2.75 0.46 3.19
C GLU A 75 1.61 0.79 4.16
N GLU A 76 1.94 1.40 5.30
CA GLU A 76 0.96 1.88 6.28
C GLU A 76 0.05 2.96 5.69
N PHE A 77 0.62 3.89 4.91
CA PHE A 77 -0.18 4.89 4.19
C PHE A 77 -1.22 4.23 3.27
N LYS A 78 -0.80 3.27 2.43
CA LYS A 78 -1.70 2.55 1.52
C LYS A 78 -2.78 1.75 2.26
N ASN A 79 -2.41 1.13 3.37
CA ASN A 79 -3.38 0.35 4.16
C ASN A 79 -4.43 1.23 4.88
N LEU A 80 -4.15 2.52 5.10
CA LEU A 80 -5.06 3.45 5.77
C LEU A 80 -5.88 4.31 4.79
N PHE A 81 -5.30 4.65 3.63
CA PHE A 81 -5.84 5.65 2.71
C PHE A 81 -6.06 5.14 1.27
N GLY A 82 -5.58 3.94 0.91
CA GLY A 82 -5.72 3.33 -0.41
C GLY A 82 -4.49 3.47 -1.29
#